data_AF-A0A7Z0MCQ8-F1
#
_entry.id   AF-A0A7Z0MCQ8-F1
#
_cell.length_a   1.000
_cell.length_b   1.000
_cell.length_c   1.000
_cell.angle_alpha   90.00
_cell.angle_beta   90.00
_cell.angle_gamma   90.00
#
_symmetry.space_group_name_H-M   'P 1'
#
loop_
_entity.id
_entity.type
_entity.pdbx_description
1 polymer ?
#
loop_
_entity_poly.entity_id
_entity_poly.type
_entity_poly.pdbx_seq_one_letter_code
_entity_poly.pdbx_strand_id
1 'polypeptide(L)' 'MAEPQTITIDNRKYELGQLTEHARAQIINLRVVDEEIAKIERHLTIFKTARAAYAHTLKAELEKSAP' A
#
# COMPACT_ATOMS: atom_id res chain seq x y z
N MET A 1 -14.11 -26.88 -20.54
CA MET A 1 -14.95 -26.38 -19.42
C MET A 1 -14.16 -25.24 -18.80
N ALA A 2 -14.73 -24.04 -18.68
CA ALA A 2 -14.01 -22.90 -18.09
C ALA A 2 -13.98 -23.07 -16.56
N GLU A 3 -12.80 -22.99 -15.95
CA GLU A 3 -12.66 -23.02 -14.50
C GLU A 3 -13.30 -21.76 -13.89
N PRO A 4 -14.03 -21.88 -12.77
CA PRO A 4 -14.65 -20.72 -12.13
C PRO A 4 -13.56 -19.76 -11.65
N GLN A 5 -13.50 -18.57 -12.26
CA GLN A 5 -12.59 -17.53 -11.81
C GLN A 5 -13.05 -17.06 -10.44
N THR A 6 -12.19 -17.21 -9.44
CA THR A 6 -12.48 -16.83 -8.06
C THR A 6 -11.52 -15.74 -7.62
N ILE A 7 -12.05 -14.73 -6.92
CA ILE A 7 -11.26 -13.66 -6.33
C ILE A 7 -11.42 -13.69 -4.81
N THR A 8 -10.34 -13.42 -4.08
CA THR A 8 -10.38 -13.31 -2.62
C THR A 8 -10.31 -11.84 -2.24
N ILE A 9 -11.28 -11.38 -1.45
CA ILE A 9 -11.37 -10.00 -0.93
C ILE A 9 -11.72 -10.12 0.55
N ASP A 10 -11.00 -9.43 1.43
CA ASP A 10 -11.19 -9.48 2.88
C ASP A 10 -11.27 -10.92 3.45
N ASN A 11 -10.35 -11.79 3.00
CA ASN A 11 -10.33 -13.22 3.36
C ASN A 11 -11.58 -14.03 2.94
N ARG A 12 -12.45 -13.47 2.09
CA ARG A 12 -13.61 -14.17 1.53
C ARG A 12 -13.41 -14.44 0.05
N LYS A 13 -13.71 -15.68 -0.36
CA LYS A 13 -13.61 -16.12 -1.75
C LYS A 13 -14.93 -15.88 -2.47
N TYR A 14 -14.88 -15.18 -3.59
CA TYR A 14 -16.02 -14.85 -4.43
C TYR A 14 -15.86 -15.48 -5.81
N GLU A 15 -16.89 -16.16 -6.30
CA GLU A 15 -16.94 -16.63 -7.68
C GLU A 15 -17.33 -15.48 -8.60
N LEU A 16 -16.46 -15.09 -9.53
CA LEU A 16 -16.69 -13.96 -10.43
C LEU A 16 -17.95 -14.16 -11.29
N GLY A 17 -18.30 -15.41 -11.62
CA GLY A 17 -19.50 -15.75 -12.37
C GLY A 17 -20.81 -15.53 -11.60
N GLN A 18 -20.76 -15.51 -10.27
CA GLN A 18 -21.94 -15.29 -9.41
C GLN A 18 -22.14 -13.82 -9.02
N LEU A 19 -21.17 -12.96 -9.34
CA LEU A 19 -21.23 -11.54 -9.02
C LEU A 19 -22.08 -10.77 -10.05
N THR A 20 -22.75 -9.72 -9.58
CA THR A 20 -23.37 -8.73 -10.46
C THR A 20 -22.29 -7.91 -11.17
N GLU A 21 -22.63 -7.28 -12.28
CA GLU A 21 -21.72 -6.39 -13.00
C GLU A 21 -21.26 -5.21 -12.13
N HIS A 22 -22.17 -4.64 -11.34
CA HIS A 22 -21.84 -3.62 -10.35
C HIS A 22 -20.84 -4.12 -9.29
N ALA A 23 -21.02 -5.34 -8.77
CA ALA A 23 -20.08 -5.91 -7.81
C ALA A 23 -18.69 -6.08 -8.44
N ARG A 24 -18.61 -6.60 -9.67
CA ARG A 24 -17.33 -6.72 -10.40
C ARG A 24 -16.64 -5.36 -10.60
N ALA A 25 -17.39 -4.31 -10.94
CA ALA A 25 -16.84 -2.97 -11.09
C ALA A 25 -16.25 -2.43 -9.77
N GLN A 26 -16.93 -2.64 -8.64
CA GLN A 26 -16.42 -2.21 -7.34
C GLN A 26 -15.17 -2.96 -6.91
N ILE A 27 -15.07 -4.24 -7.25
CA ILE A 27 -13.86 -5.04 -7.02
C ILE A 27 -12.66 -4.46 -7.78
N ILE A 28 -12.85 -4.07 -9.04
CA ILE A 28 -11.78 -3.45 -9.84
C ILE A 28 -11.35 -2.14 -9.19
N ASN A 29 -12.31 -1.30 -8.80
CA ASN A 29 -12.01 -0.03 -8.12
C ASN A 29 -11.21 -0.24 -6.82
N LEU A 30 -11.61 -1.21 -5.99
CA LEU A 30 -10.89 -1.56 -4.76
C LEU A 30 -9.44 -1.94 -5.05
N ARG A 31 -9.21 -2.83 -6.03
CA ARG A 31 -7.85 -3.26 -6.41
C ARG A 31 -6.97 -2.09 -6.85
N VAL A 32 -7.52 -1.16 -7.63
CA VAL A 32 -6.79 0.04 -8.07
C VAL A 32 -6.44 0.93 -6.87
N VAL A 33 -7.36 1.12 -5.93
CA VAL A 33 -7.12 1.90 -4.71
C VAL A 33 -6.05 1.24 -3.84
N ASP A 34 -6.11 -0.09 -3.66
CA ASP A 34 -5.12 -0.84 -2.89
C ASP A 34 -3.70 -0.73 -3.50
N GLU A 35 -3.59 -0.78 -4.82
CA GLU A 35 -2.31 -0.60 -5.52
C GLU A 35 -1.72 0.81 -5.30
N GLU A 36 -2.56 1.85 -5.34
CA GLU A 36 -2.12 3.22 -5.05
C GLU A 36 -1.77 3.42 -3.57
N ILE A 37 -2.49 2.79 -2.63
CA ILE A 37 -2.12 2.79 -1.21
C ILE A 37 -0.74 2.17 -1.04
N ALA A 38 -0.50 0.98 -1.61
CA ALA A 38 0.78 0.30 -1.52
C ALA A 38 1.92 1.14 -2.11
N LYS A 39 1.66 1.91 -3.17
CA LYS A 39 2.62 2.85 -3.76
C LYS A 39 2.94 4.02 -2.82
N ILE A 40 1.93 4.61 -2.19
CA ILE A 40 2.12 5.68 -1.20
C ILE A 40 2.92 5.16 0.00
N GLU A 41 2.65 3.96 0.49
CA GLU A 41 3.40 3.35 1.60
C GLU A 41 4.89 3.14 1.26
N ARG A 42 5.19 2.74 0.03
CA ARG A 42 6.58 2.66 -0.46
C ARG A 42 7.25 4.03 -0.42
N HIS A 43 6.60 5.07 -0.93
CA HIS A 43 7.14 6.44 -0.86
C HIS A 43 7.31 6.93 0.58
N LEU A 44 6.33 6.66 1.44
CA LEU A 44 6.40 7.03 2.84
C LEU A 44 7.60 6.37 3.55
N THR A 45 7.91 5.12 3.20
CA THR A 45 9.09 4.42 3.73
C THR A 45 10.39 5.12 3.31
N ILE A 46 10.50 5.52 2.03
CA ILE A 46 11.65 6.30 1.53
C ILE A 46 11.79 7.61 2.31
N PHE A 47 10.70 8.36 2.49
CA PHE A 47 10.73 9.63 3.23
C PHE A 47 11.09 9.46 4.70
N LYS A 48 10.61 8.38 5.35
CA LYS A 48 10.98 8.05 6.73
C LYS A 48 12.49 7.81 6.87
N THR A 49 13.10 7.09 5.92
CA THR A 49 14.55 6.87 5.89
C THR A 49 15.32 8.17 5.72
N ALA A 50 14.93 9.02 4.77
CA ALA A 50 15.57 10.32 4.55
C ALA A 50 15.48 11.22 5.81
N ARG A 51 14.29 11.29 6.43
CA ARG A 51 14.10 12.03 7.69
C ARG A 51 15.00 11.51 8.81
N ALA A 52 15.13 10.19 8.96
CA ALA A 52 16.00 9.59 9.97
C ALA A 52 17.48 9.95 9.74
N ALA A 53 17.94 9.94 8.48
CA ALA A 53 19.29 10.37 8.14
C ALA A 53 19.54 11.84 8.51
N TYR A 54 18.61 12.75 8.16
CA TYR A 54 18.73 14.16 8.54
C TYR A 54 18.72 14.38 10.05
N ALA A 55 17.86 13.66 10.79
CA ALA A 55 17.83 13.73 12.24
C ALA A 55 19.15 13.26 12.87
N HIS A 56 19.76 12.20 12.33
CA HIS A 56 21.07 11.72 12.78
C HIS A 56 22.17 12.75 12.51
N THR A 57 22.22 13.34 11.32
CA THR A 57 23.18 14.40 10.98
C THR A 57 23.03 15.59 11.91
N LEU A 58 21.81 16.09 12.10
CA LEU A 58 21.53 17.20 13.00
C LEU A 58 21.99 16.90 14.43
N LYS A 59 21.70 15.70 14.95
CA LYS A 59 22.14 15.29 16.28
C LYS A 59 23.67 15.34 16.41
N ALA A 60 24.39 14.82 15.42
CA ALA A 60 25.85 14.83 15.42
C ALA A 60 26.44 16.25 15.34
N GLU A 61 25.78 17.18 14.65
CA GLU A 61 26.18 18.60 14.64
C GLU A 61 25.96 19.25 16.01
N LEU A 62 24.80 19.01 16.62
CA LEU A 62 24.47 19.56 17.93
C LEU A 62 25.43 19.09 19.03
N GLU A 63 25.81 17.81 19.01
CA GLU A 63 26.80 17.24 19.94
C GLU A 63 28.20 17.86 19.79
N LYS A 64 28.59 18.25 18.57
CA LYS A 64 29.87 18.95 18.33
C LYS A 64 29.85 20.41 18.77
N SER A 65 28.67 21.04 18.73
CA SER A 65 28.48 22.43 19.15
C SER A 65 28.14 22.60 20.63
N ALA A 66 27.88 21.50 21.34
CA ALA A 66 27.64 21.53 22.76
C ALA A 66 28.96 21.83 23.50
N PRO A 67 28.99 22.81 24.43
CA PRO A 67 30.19 23.17 25.19
C PRO A 67 30.63 22.05 26.16
#